data_AF-A0A1Y1Q347-F1
#
_entry.id   AF-A0A1Y1Q347-F1
#
_cell.length_a   1.000
_cell.length_b   1.000
_cell.length_c   1.000
_cell.angle_alpha   90.00
_cell.angle_beta   90.00
_cell.angle_gamma   90.00
#
_symmetry.space_group_name_H-M   'P 1'
#
loop_
_entity.id
_entity.type
_entity.pdbx_description
1 polymer ?
#
loop_
_entity_poly.entity_id
_entity_poly.type
_entity_poly.pdbx_seq_one_letter_code
_entity_poly.pdbx_strand_id
1 'polypeptide(L)'
;MPTLTLDLPDNLCQPYPTLEQLRQTVYEDFIAHEFQKGNVSLGQGAELLGLTYEQFMLDFLGSRQISFINGTPEELATEIQQEQTWLENRLQMEHRT
;
A
#
# COMPACT_ATOMS: atom_id res chain seq x y z
N MET A 1 -12.43 6.42 22.44
CA MET A 1 -11.62 5.42 21.71
C MET A 1 -11.95 4.06 22.29
N PRO A 2 -12.59 3.15 21.54
CA PRO A 2 -12.81 1.79 22.04
C PRO A 2 -11.48 1.07 22.20
N THR A 3 -11.28 0.39 23.32
CA THR A 3 -10.08 -0.41 23.59
C THR A 3 -10.40 -1.86 23.24
N LEU A 4 -9.67 -2.42 22.28
CA LEU A 4 -9.74 -3.85 21.96
C LEU A 4 -8.61 -4.56 22.71
N THR A 5 -8.94 -5.63 23.44
CA THR A 5 -7.94 -6.48 24.10
C THR A 5 -7.78 -7.74 23.25
N LEU A 6 -6.53 -8.05 22.88
CA LEU A 6 -6.18 -9.23 22.09
C LEU A 6 -5.30 -10.13 22.93
N ASP A 7 -5.75 -11.37 23.15
CA ASP A 7 -4.91 -12.42 23.74
C ASP A 7 -4.08 -13.05 22.62
N LEU A 8 -2.77 -12.78 22.65
CA LEU A 8 -1.82 -13.32 21.69
C LEU A 8 -1.17 -14.60 22.27
N PRO A 9 -1.14 -15.71 21.53
CA PRO A 9 -0.47 -16.92 22.00
C PRO A 9 1.05 -16.73 22.06
N ASP A 10 1.68 -17.33 23.07
CA ASP A 10 3.10 -17.10 23.40
C ASP A 10 4.06 -17.35 22.24
N ASN A 11 3.74 -18.32 21.37
CA ASN A 11 4.55 -18.65 20.19
C ASN A 11 4.65 -17.48 19.19
N LEU A 12 3.65 -16.60 19.13
CA LEU A 12 3.69 -15.39 18.31
C LEU A 12 4.48 -14.26 18.96
N CYS A 13 4.64 -14.28 20.28
CA CYS A 13 5.42 -13.30 21.04
C CYS A 13 6.93 -13.63 21.01
N GLN A 14 7.29 -14.91 20.94
CA GLN A 14 8.70 -15.39 20.98
C GLN A 14 9.67 -14.71 20.00
N PRO A 15 9.29 -14.36 18.75
CA PRO A 15 10.19 -13.70 17.82
C PRO A 15 10.54 -12.26 18.20
N TYR A 16 9.80 -11.65 19.13
CA TYR A 16 9.92 -10.23 19.47
C TYR A 16 10.67 -10.05 20.79
N PRO A 17 11.82 -9.35 20.79
CA PRO A 17 12.60 -9.06 21.98
C PRO A 17 11.84 -8.32 23.09
N THR A 18 10.87 -7.47 22.73
CA THR A 18 10.07 -6.69 23.68
C THR A 18 8.61 -6.59 23.25
N LEU A 19 7.71 -6.39 24.22
CA LEU A 19 6.29 -6.12 23.96
C LEU A 19 6.09 -4.85 23.13
N GLU A 20 6.96 -3.85 23.30
CA GLU A 20 6.92 -2.60 22.55
C GLU A 20 7.21 -2.84 21.06
N GLN A 21 8.20 -3.68 20.74
CA GLN A 21 8.50 -4.07 19.36
C GLN A 21 7.34 -4.86 18.74
N LEU A 22 6.76 -5.82 19.47
CA LEU A 22 5.57 -6.54 19.01
C LEU A 22 4.42 -5.59 18.69
N ARG A 23 4.12 -4.66 19.62
CA ARG A 23 3.05 -3.67 19.43
C ARG A 23 3.30 -2.79 18.21
N GLN A 24 4.53 -2.33 18.03
CA GLN A 24 4.93 -1.51 16.89
C GLN A 24 4.78 -2.28 15.57
N THR A 25 5.26 -3.52 15.51
CA THR A 25 5.11 -4.36 14.31
C THR A 25 3.65 -4.62 13.96
N VAL A 26 2.82 -4.98 14.94
CA VAL A 26 1.38 -5.21 14.71
C VAL A 26 0.71 -3.93 14.19
N TYR A 27 1.07 -2.78 14.74
CA TYR A 27 0.54 -1.50 14.29
C TYR A 27 0.96 -1.17 12.86
N GLU A 28 2.24 -1.35 12.54
CA GLU A 28 2.77 -1.17 11.18
C GLU A 28 2.07 -2.09 10.17
N ASP A 29 1.91 -3.37 10.48
CA ASP A 29 1.23 -4.33 9.60
C ASP A 29 -0.25 -3.98 9.41
N PHE A 30 -0.91 -3.48 10.46
CA PHE A 30 -2.27 -2.97 10.34
C PHE A 30 -2.37 -1.78 9.38
N ILE A 31 -1.48 -0.79 9.49
CA ILE A 31 -1.44 0.36 8.58
C ILE A 31 -1.15 -0.09 7.14
N ALA A 32 -0.21 -1.00 6.94
CA ALA A 32 0.12 -1.55 5.62
C ALA A 32 -1.08 -2.25 4.98
N HIS A 33 -1.81 -3.07 5.75
CA HIS A 33 -3.00 -3.77 5.28
C HIS A 33 -4.15 -2.82 4.91
N GLU A 34 -4.40 -1.80 5.73
CA GLU A 34 -5.42 -0.80 5.44
C GLU A 34 -5.03 0.11 4.26
N PHE A 35 -3.74 0.36 4.06
CA PHE A 35 -3.23 1.01 2.85
C PHE A 35 -3.51 0.16 1.61
N GLN A 36 -3.23 -1.15 1.62
CA GLN A 36 -3.49 -2.05 0.49
C GLN A 36 -4.97 -2.16 0.13
N LYS A 37 -5.87 -1.96 1.10
CA LYS A 37 -7.32 -1.89 0.85
C LYS A 37 -7.79 -0.54 0.30
N GLY A 38 -6.91 0.46 0.24
CA GLY A 38 -7.27 1.82 -0.12
C GLY A 38 -7.98 2.61 0.97
N ASN A 39 -8.05 2.10 2.21
CA ASN A 39 -8.66 2.80 3.34
C ASN A 39 -7.75 3.90 3.91
N VAL A 40 -6.44 3.76 3.71
CA VAL A 40 -5.42 4.72 4.12
C VAL A 40 -4.69 5.24 2.88
N SER A 41 -4.62 6.55 2.72
CA SER A 41 -3.78 7.19 1.69
C SER A 41 -2.31 7.24 2.11
N LEU A 42 -1.41 7.50 1.15
CA LEU A 42 0.03 7.64 1.42
C LEU A 42 0.33 8.69 2.51
N GLY A 43 -0.32 9.85 2.45
CA GLY A 43 -0.13 10.92 3.45
C GLY A 43 -0.62 10.51 4.84
N GLN A 44 -1.79 9.86 4.93
CA GLN A 44 -2.32 9.37 6.20
C GLN A 44 -1.44 8.26 6.80
N GLY A 45 -0.92 7.35 5.97
CA GLY A 45 -0.01 6.30 6.42
C GLY A 45 1.29 6.86 6.99
N ALA A 46 1.86 7.88 6.33
CA ALA A 46 3.03 8.60 6.84
C ALA A 46 2.77 9.26 8.20
N GLU A 47 1.65 9.99 8.34
CA GLU A 47 1.27 10.62 9.60
C GLU A 47 1.06 9.60 10.73
N LEU A 48 0.37 8.49 10.46
CA LEU A 48 0.06 7.46 11.45
C LEU A 48 1.29 6.76 12.00
N LEU A 49 2.36 6.65 11.21
CA LEU A 49 3.64 6.06 11.60
C LEU A 49 4.68 7.10 12.04
N GLY A 50 4.37 8.39 11.99
CA GLY A 50 5.32 9.46 12.31
C GLY A 50 6.48 9.55 11.31
N LEU A 51 6.26 9.15 10.07
CA LEU A 51 7.24 9.15 8.98
C LEU A 51 7.00 10.35 8.05
N THR A 52 8.00 10.71 7.26
CA THR A 52 7.77 11.57 6.09
C THR A 52 7.03 10.79 5.00
N TYR A 53 6.40 11.52 4.08
CA TYR A 53 5.76 10.92 2.91
C TYR A 53 6.72 10.01 2.12
N GLU A 54 7.96 10.48 1.89
CA GLU A 54 8.98 9.72 1.17
C GLU A 54 9.42 8.47 1.93
N GLN A 55 9.61 8.56 3.25
CA GLN A 55 9.95 7.41 4.09
C GLN A 55 8.85 6.35 4.09
N PHE A 56 7.58 6.79 4.15
CA PHE A 56 6.45 5.88 4.07
C PHE A 56 6.42 5.16 2.72
N MET A 57 6.59 5.90 1.63
CA MET A 57 6.52 5.36 0.27
C MET A 57 7.74 4.48 -0.06
N LEU A 58 8.96 4.99 0.08
CA LEU A 58 10.18 4.32 -0.39
C LEU A 58 10.69 3.28 0.59
N ASP A 59 10.73 3.62 1.89
CA ASP A 59 11.35 2.74 2.89
C ASP A 59 10.32 1.75 3.45
N PHE A 60 9.17 2.25 3.92
CA PHE A 60 8.19 1.42 4.61
C PHE A 60 7.41 0.48 3.67
N LEU A 61 6.78 1.02 2.62
CA LEU A 61 6.06 0.23 1.63
C LEU A 61 7.03 -0.51 0.68
N GLY A 62 8.11 0.15 0.26
CA GLY A 62 9.10 -0.44 -0.63
C GLY A 62 9.80 -1.67 -0.03
N SER A 63 10.22 -1.63 1.24
CA SER A 63 10.83 -2.79 1.90
C SER A 63 9.86 -3.98 2.04
N ARG A 64 8.56 -3.71 2.05
CA ARG A 64 7.48 -4.72 2.12
C ARG A 64 6.97 -5.17 0.75
N GLN A 65 7.51 -4.63 -0.34
CA GLN A 65 7.08 -4.91 -1.72
C GLN A 65 5.59 -4.64 -1.94
N ILE A 66 5.04 -3.63 -1.24
CA ILE A 66 3.65 -3.22 -1.39
C ILE A 66 3.54 -2.27 -2.59
N SER A 67 2.62 -2.55 -3.50
CA SER A 67 2.34 -1.67 -4.64
C SER A 67 1.89 -0.29 -4.16
N PHE A 68 2.46 0.76 -4.75
CA PHE A 68 2.02 2.15 -4.50
C PHE A 68 0.70 2.48 -5.21
N ILE A 69 0.32 1.63 -6.17
CA ILE A 69 -0.89 1.77 -6.98
C ILE A 69 -1.87 0.71 -6.49
N ASN A 70 -2.97 1.18 -5.89
CA ASN A 70 -4.10 0.35 -5.47
C ASN A 70 -5.11 0.22 -6.62
N GLY A 71 -4.65 -0.24 -7.78
CA GLY A 71 -5.53 -0.58 -8.90
C GLY A 71 -5.90 -2.05 -8.83
N THR A 72 -7.19 -2.36 -8.98
CA THR A 72 -7.63 -3.74 -9.21
C THR A 72 -7.10 -4.26 -10.55
N PRO A 73 -6.92 -5.58 -10.72
CA PRO A 73 -6.57 -6.15 -12.02
C PRO A 73 -7.51 -5.70 -13.15
N GLU A 74 -8.79 -5.52 -12.84
CA GLU A 74 -9.82 -5.04 -13.76
C GLU A 74 -9.63 -3.57 -14.15
N GLU A 75 -9.30 -2.70 -13.19
CA GLU A 75 -8.99 -1.29 -13.46
C GLU A 75 -7.73 -1.18 -14.32
N LEU A 76 -6.68 -1.95 -14.00
CA LEU A 76 -5.45 -2.00 -14.79
C LEU A 76 -5.71 -2.47 -16.23
N ALA A 77 -6.51 -3.52 -16.42
CA ALA A 77 -6.88 -4.01 -17.74
C ALA A 77 -7.65 -2.95 -18.56
N THR A 78 -8.51 -2.18 -17.88
CA THR A 78 -9.27 -1.08 -18.48
C THR A 78 -8.33 0.04 -18.93
N GLU A 79 -7.38 0.44 -18.08
CA GLU A 79 -6.38 1.47 -18.42
C GLU A 79 -5.51 1.05 -19.61
N ILE A 80 -5.03 -0.20 -19.64
CA ILE A 80 -4.25 -0.75 -20.76
C ILE A 80 -5.05 -0.70 -22.07
N GLN A 81 -6.34 -1.09 -22.04
CA GLN A 81 -7.19 -1.05 -23.23
C GLN A 81 -7.39 0.38 -23.74
N GLN A 82 -7.57 1.35 -22.85
CA GLN A 82 -7.72 2.76 -23.22
C GLN A 82 -6.43 3.31 -23.84
N GLU A 83 -5.27 2.96 -23.30
CA GLU A 83 -3.97 3.35 -23.85
C GLU A 83 -3.76 2.78 -25.26
N GLN A 84 -4.05 1.50 -25.47
CA GLN A 84 -3.97 0.86 -26.78
C GLN A 84 -4.88 1.55 -27.81
N THR A 85 -6.13 1.84 -27.41
CA THR A 85 -7.09 2.55 -28.26
C THR A 85 -6.59 3.96 -28.62
N TRP A 86 -5.98 4.66 -27.67
CA TRP A 86 -5.39 5.98 -27.91
C TRP A 86 -4.20 5.90 -28.89
N LEU A 87 -3.30 4.93 -28.71
CA LEU A 87 -2.14 4.70 -29.59
C LEU A 87 -2.57 4.41 -31.03
N GLU A 88 -3.56 3.52 -31.23
CA GLU A 88 -4.10 3.19 -32.55
C GLU A 88 -4.66 4.42 -33.26
N ASN A 89 -5.44 5.24 -32.54
CA ASN A 89 -6.00 6.47 -33.09
C ASN A 89 -4.91 7.49 -33.48
N ARG A 90 -3.84 7.60 -32.68
CA ARG A 90 -2.70 8.47 -32.98
C ARG A 90 -1.96 8.03 -34.24
N LEU A 91 -1.67 6.74 -34.38
CA LEU A 91 -0.99 6.19 -35.56
C LEU A 91 -1.82 6.35 -36.83
N GLN A 92 -3.14 6.20 -36.76
CA GLN A 92 -4.02 6.44 -37.91
C GLN A 92 -4.07 7.91 -38.36
N MET A 93 -3.86 8.86 -37.44
CA MET A 93 -3.78 10.29 -37.79
C MET A 93 -2.47 10.65 -38.49
N GLU A 94 -1.35 10.03 -38.13
CA GLU A 94 -0.05 10.27 -38.76
C GLU A 94 0.06 9.69 -40.17
N HIS A 95 -0.71 8.63 -40.49
CA HIS A 95 -0.78 8.06 -41.85
C HIS A 95 -1.73 8.79 -42.81
N ARG A 96 -2.41 9.86 -42.35
CA ARG A 96 -3.32 10.69 -43.17
C ARG A 96 -2.73 12.03 -43.62
N THR A 97 -1.46 12.30 -43.28
CA THR A 97 -0.65 13.44 -43.77
C THR A 97 0.41 12.96 -44.74
#